data_AF-A0A0W0Y194-F1
#
_entry.id   AF-A0A0W0Y194-F1
#
_cell.length_a   1.000
_cell.length_b   1.000
_cell.length_c   1.000
_cell.angle_alpha   90.00
_cell.angle_beta   90.00
_cell.angle_gamma   90.00
#
_symmetry.space_group_name_H-M   'P 1'
#
loop_
_entity.id
_entity.type
_entity.pdbx_description
1 polymer ?
#
loop_
_entity_poly.entity_id
_entity_poly.type
_entity_poly.pdbx_seq_one_letter_code
_entity_poly.pdbx_strand_id
1 'polypeptide(L)'
;MNTQQFNTLIADEEIPDGLIDSLQKCWLELFNSTSIDLNESFFHLGADSITVLKLLFRIQQQFGIRLVFRDIFENPTINLQAHLIKCKTHELS
;
A
#
# COMPACT_ATOMS: atom_id res chain seq x y z
N MET A 1 13.30 -4.00 20.68
CA MET A 1 12.25 -4.23 19.66
C MET A 1 11.87 -2.86 19.13
N ASN A 2 12.48 -2.47 18.02
CA ASN A 2 12.41 -1.12 17.49
C ASN A 2 12.03 -1.23 16.01
N THR A 3 10.93 -0.59 15.64
CA THR A 3 10.69 -0.06 14.29
C THR A 3 9.56 0.96 14.41
N GLN A 4 9.98 2.17 14.80
CA GLN A 4 9.53 3.45 14.24
C GLN A 4 8.02 3.58 13.99
N GLN A 5 7.33 4.15 15.00
CA GLN A 5 6.08 4.88 14.79
C GLN A 5 6.37 6.08 13.86
N PHE A 6 6.24 5.88 12.55
CA PHE A 6 6.16 6.97 11.58
C PHE A 6 4.68 7.35 11.39
N ASN A 7 4.05 7.81 12.47
CA ASN A 7 2.71 8.38 12.40
C ASN A 7 2.84 9.90 12.46
N THR A 8 3.19 10.54 11.35
CA THR A 8 3.29 12.00 11.28
C THR A 8 3.06 12.46 9.84
N LEU A 9 1.92 13.13 9.63
CA LEU A 9 1.62 14.10 8.55
C LEU A 9 1.33 13.55 7.15
N ILE A 10 0.19 12.89 6.98
CA ILE A 10 -0.60 13.05 5.74
C ILE A 10 -1.65 14.13 6.02
N ALA A 11 -1.20 15.38 6.00
CA ALA A 11 -2.08 16.54 6.04
C ALA A 11 -2.72 16.69 4.66
N ASP A 12 -4.04 16.54 4.60
CA ASP A 12 -4.91 17.17 3.59
C ASP A 12 -4.51 16.96 2.11
N GLU A 13 -4.12 15.75 1.74
CA GLU A 13 -4.06 15.38 0.33
C GLU A 13 -5.22 14.45 0.04
N GLU A 14 -6.28 14.96 -0.61
CA GLU A 14 -7.36 14.13 -1.14
C GLU A 14 -6.75 13.08 -2.08
N ILE A 15 -6.51 11.89 -1.55
CA ILE A 15 -6.27 10.71 -2.36
C ILE A 15 -7.62 10.31 -2.90
N PRO A 16 -7.78 10.16 -4.23
CA PRO A 16 -9.04 9.72 -4.79
C PRO A 16 -9.41 8.37 -4.16
N ASP A 17 -10.60 8.29 -3.57
CA ASP A 17 -11.09 7.10 -2.86
C ASP A 17 -11.04 5.85 -3.76
N GLY A 18 -11.13 6.03 -5.08
CA GLY A 18 -11.00 4.96 -6.06
C GLY A 18 -9.64 4.25 -6.08
N LEU A 19 -8.54 4.95 -5.78
CA LEU A 19 -7.20 4.33 -5.68
C LEU A 19 -7.11 3.46 -4.42
N ILE A 20 -7.61 4.01 -3.31
CA ILE A 20 -7.65 3.35 -2.01
C ILE A 20 -8.53 2.09 -2.08
N ASP A 21 -9.74 2.20 -2.64
CA ASP A 21 -10.66 1.09 -2.84
C ASP A 21 -10.05 -0.02 -3.70
N SER A 22 -9.33 0.34 -4.77
CA SER A 22 -8.65 -0.64 -5.64
C SER A 22 -7.53 -1.39 -4.91
N LEU A 23 -6.74 -0.69 -4.09
CA LEU A 23 -5.70 -1.30 -3.26
C LEU A 23 -6.29 -2.16 -2.15
N GLN A 24 -7.35 -1.69 -1.49
CA GLN A 24 -8.06 -2.42 -0.45
C GLN A 24 -8.64 -3.71 -1.02
N LYS A 25 -9.29 -3.67 -2.18
CA LYS A 25 -9.74 -4.87 -2.90
C LYS A 25 -8.60 -5.84 -3.20
N CYS A 26 -7.46 -5.34 -3.68
CA CYS A 26 -6.29 -6.19 -3.90
C CYS A 26 -5.85 -6.88 -2.60
N TRP A 27 -5.84 -6.17 -1.47
CA TRP A 27 -5.49 -6.77 -0.18
C TRP A 27 -6.53 -7.79 0.30
N LEU A 28 -7.82 -7.49 0.15
CA LEU A 28 -8.90 -8.41 0.49
C LEU A 28 -8.78 -9.71 -0.31
N GLU A 29 -8.48 -9.62 -1.60
CA GLU A 29 -8.22 -10.79 -2.45
C GLU A 29 -6.96 -11.56 -2.03
N LEU A 30 -5.90 -10.86 -1.61
CA LEU A 30 -4.62 -11.47 -1.23
C LEU A 30 -4.68 -12.19 0.11
N PHE A 31 -5.35 -11.61 1.11
CA PHE A 31 -5.50 -12.19 2.46
C PHE A 31 -6.78 -12.99 2.65
N ASN A 32 -7.65 -13.04 1.65
CA ASN A 32 -8.98 -13.65 1.75
C ASN A 32 -9.77 -13.12 2.97
N SER A 33 -9.57 -11.84 3.30
CA SER A 33 -10.22 -11.19 4.44
C SER A 33 -11.49 -10.47 3.99
N THR A 34 -12.44 -10.30 4.90
CA THR A 34 -13.73 -9.66 4.62
C THR A 34 -13.66 -8.14 4.70
N SER A 35 -12.80 -7.62 5.59
CA SER A 35 -12.57 -6.18 5.79
C SER A 35 -11.12 -5.95 6.18
N ILE A 36 -10.54 -4.86 5.67
CA ILE A 36 -9.18 -4.41 5.97
C ILE A 36 -9.24 -2.90 6.21
N ASP A 37 -8.64 -2.46 7.31
CA ASP A 37 -8.55 -1.05 7.66
C ASP A 37 -7.43 -0.35 6.88
N LEU A 38 -7.70 0.89 6.44
CA LEU A 38 -6.78 1.67 5.60
C LEU A 38 -5.50 2.09 6.35
N ASN A 39 -5.62 2.20 7.67
CA ASN A 39 -4.55 2.50 8.62
C ASN A 39 -3.96 1.23 9.25
N GLU A 40 -4.49 0.05 8.92
CA GLU A 40 -3.97 -1.20 9.43
C GLU A 40 -2.64 -1.53 8.74
N SER A 41 -1.69 -1.99 9.53
CA SER A 41 -0.41 -2.41 8.98
C SER A 41 -0.55 -3.74 8.27
N PHE A 42 -0.04 -3.84 7.04
CA PHE A 42 0.03 -5.06 6.23
C PHE A 42 0.59 -6.24 7.04
N PHE A 43 1.59 -5.97 7.87
CA PHE A 43 2.21 -6.96 8.76
C PHE A 43 1.26 -7.50 9.84
N HIS A 44 0.30 -6.70 10.31
CA HIS A 44 -0.69 -7.12 11.31
C HIS A 44 -1.67 -8.15 10.75
N LEU A 45 -1.93 -8.10 9.45
CA LEU A 45 -2.76 -9.06 8.71
C LEU A 45 -2.05 -10.39 8.42
N GLY A 46 -0.80 -10.56 8.86
CA GLY A 46 0.01 -11.73 8.54
C GLY A 46 0.66 -11.64 7.16
N ALA A 47 1.09 -10.46 6.74
CA ALA A 47 1.84 -10.32 5.50
C ALA A 47 3.18 -11.06 5.54
N ASP A 48 3.29 -12.10 4.73
CA ASP A 48 4.56 -12.74 4.39
C ASP A 48 5.21 -12.12 3.16
N SER A 49 6.51 -12.43 2.96
CA SER A 49 7.29 -11.98 1.81
C SER A 49 6.63 -12.29 0.47
N ILE A 50 5.91 -13.41 0.38
CA ILE A 50 5.17 -13.84 -0.82
C ILE A 50 3.97 -12.91 -1.07
N THR A 51 3.24 -12.54 -0.03
CA THR A 51 2.08 -11.65 -0.15
C THR A 51 2.51 -10.25 -0.55
N VAL A 52 3.62 -9.75 0.00
CA VAL A 52 4.25 -8.50 -0.43
C VAL A 52 4.62 -8.58 -1.91
N LEU A 53 5.31 -9.65 -2.35
CA LEU A 53 5.67 -9.81 -3.76
C LEU A 53 4.43 -9.82 -4.67
N LYS A 54 3.37 -10.55 -4.31
CA LYS A 54 2.13 -10.58 -5.08
C LYS A 54 1.50 -9.18 -5.19
N LEU A 55 1.50 -8.42 -4.10
CA LEU A 55 1.02 -7.04 -4.09
C LEU A 55 1.86 -6.14 -5.01
N LEU A 56 3.19 -6.25 -4.96
CA LEU A 56 4.11 -5.51 -5.84
C LEU A 56 3.81 -5.78 -7.32
N PHE A 57 3.60 -7.05 -7.70
CA PHE A 57 3.22 -7.42 -9.05
C PHE A 57 1.84 -6.87 -9.46
N ARG A 58 0.84 -6.94 -8.56
CA ARG A 58 -0.50 -6.36 -8.80
C ARG A 58 -0.42 -4.86 -9.04
N ILE A 59 0.30 -4.12 -8.20
CA ILE A 59 0.47 -2.67 -8.32
C ILE A 59 1.18 -2.32 -9.64
N GLN A 60 2.24 -3.06 -9.97
CA GLN A 60 2.94 -2.87 -11.24
C GLN A 60 2.04 -3.11 -12.45
N GLN A 61 1.18 -4.13 -12.43
CA GLN A 61 0.29 -4.40 -13.56
C GLN A 61 -0.89 -3.42 -13.66
N GLN A 62 -1.46 -3.00 -12.52
CA GLN A 62 -2.62 -2.11 -12.50
C GLN A 62 -2.23 -0.65 -12.77
N PHE A 63 -1.14 -0.18 -12.17
CA PHE A 63 -0.74 1.23 -12.22
C PHE A 63 0.48 1.47 -13.11
N GLY A 64 1.16 0.41 -13.58
CA GLY A 64 2.41 0.55 -14.35
C GLY A 64 3.63 0.92 -13.49
N ILE A 65 3.49 0.96 -12.16
CA ILE A 65 4.53 1.45 -11.25
C ILE A 65 5.25 0.28 -10.59
N ARG A 66 6.58 0.26 -10.70
CA ARG A 66 7.42 -0.71 -10.01
C ARG A 66 7.73 -0.21 -8.59
N LEU A 67 7.04 -0.75 -7.61
CA LEU A 67 7.42 -0.64 -6.20
C LEU A 67 8.45 -1.72 -5.84
N VAL A 68 9.25 -1.47 -4.80
CA VAL A 68 10.15 -2.47 -4.22
C VAL A 68 9.66 -2.90 -2.84
N PHE A 69 10.18 -4.03 -2.36
CA PHE A 69 9.86 -4.55 -1.02
C PHE A 69 10.09 -3.49 0.08
N ARG A 70 11.15 -2.70 -0.07
CA ARG A 70 11.47 -1.59 0.83
C ARG A 70 10.34 -0.56 0.90
N ASP A 71 9.74 -0.17 -0.23
CA ASP A 71 8.63 0.78 -0.26
C ASP A 71 7.46 0.26 0.58
N ILE A 72 7.09 -1.02 0.42
CA ILE A 72 6.00 -1.66 1.18
C ILE A 72 6.35 -1.79 2.67
N PHE A 73 7.62 -2.04 2.99
CA PHE A 73 8.08 -2.14 4.37
C PHE A 73 8.10 -0.78 5.08
N GLU A 74 8.53 0.28 4.38
CA GLU A 74 8.50 1.66 4.89
C GLU A 74 7.06 2.21 4.94
N ASN A 75 6.17 1.69 4.08
CA ASN A 75 4.79 2.14 3.94
C ASN A 75 3.82 0.96 4.13
N PRO A 76 3.65 0.46 5.36
CA PRO A 76 2.88 -0.73 5.64
C PRO A 76 1.37 -0.54 5.56
N THR A 77 0.86 0.66 5.25
CA THR A 77 -0.59 0.96 5.22
C THR A 77 -1.05 1.27 3.80
N ILE A 78 -2.33 1.00 3.49
CA ILE A 78 -2.93 1.29 2.19
C ILE A 78 -2.80 2.78 1.84
N ASN A 79 -3.03 3.66 2.83
CA ASN A 79 -2.97 5.10 2.61
C ASN A 79 -1.58 5.56 2.10
N LEU A 80 -0.52 5.17 2.80
CA LEU A 80 0.86 5.47 2.39
C LEU A 80 1.22 4.86 1.02
N GLN A 81 0.77 3.65 0.72
CA GLN A 81 1.01 3.03 -0.60
C GLN A 81 0.31 3.79 -1.72
N ALA A 82 -0.92 4.26 -1.48
CA ALA A 82 -1.64 5.10 -2.43
C ALA A 82 -0.90 6.42 -2.69
N HIS A 83 -0.36 7.06 -1.65
CA HIS A 83 0.50 8.25 -1.80
C HIS A 83 1.74 7.97 -2.65
N LEU A 84 2.44 6.85 -2.40
CA LEU A 84 3.62 6.48 -3.17
C LEU A 84 3.30 6.26 -4.65
N ILE A 85 2.19 5.57 -4.94
CA ILE A 85 1.74 5.32 -6.32
C ILE A 85 1.44 6.66 -7.00
N LYS A 86 0.69 7.54 -6.34
CA LYS A 86 0.38 8.89 -6.87
C LYS A 86 1.66 9.68 -7.18
N CYS A 87 2.60 9.71 -6.24
CA CYS A 87 3.86 10.45 -6.38
C CYS A 87 4.71 9.91 -7.54
N LYS A 88 4.89 8.59 -7.63
CA LYS A 88 5.65 7.96 -8.73
C LYS A 88 4.98 8.08 -10.09
N THR A 89 3.65 8.11 -10.16
CA THR A 89 2.92 8.35 -11.41
C THR A 89 3.19 9.75 -11.94
N HIS A 90 3.28 10.75 -11.07
CA HIS A 90 3.47 12.15 -11.46
C HIS A 90 4.89 12.44 -11.98
N GLU A 91 5.92 11.75 -11.46
CA GLU A 91 7.31 11.89 -11.93
C GLU A 91 7.57 11.30 -13.33
N LEU A 92 6.68 10.46 -13.85
CA LEU A 92 6.84 9.78 -15.14
C LEU A 92 6.21 10.55 -16.33
N SER A 93 5.77 11.80 -16.13
CA SER A 93 5.13 12.66 -17.15
C SER A 93 6.08 13.66 -17.80
#